data_AF-A0A940UVP7-F1
#
_entry.id   AF-A0A940UVP7-F1
#
_cell.length_a   1.000
_cell.length_b   1.000
_cell.length_c   1.000
_cell.angle_alpha   90.00
_cell.angle_beta   90.00
_cell.angle_gamma   90.00
#
_symmetry.space_group_name_H-M   'P 1'
#
loop_
_entity.id
_entity.type
_entity.pdbx_description
1 polymer ?
#
loop_
_entity_poly.entity_id
_entity_poly.type
_entity_poly.pdbx_seq_one_letter_code
_entity_poly.pdbx_strand_id
1 'polypeptide(L)'
;MTFKNLSISVSFAVFTLYAALILSLFYFYDGAIFLDTLRSPRTLFSIRLSLFTATVSTIIAVIVAIPSAYALSRYRFIGRQLIDTMLELPMIVSPVALG
;
A
#
# COMPACT_ATOMS: atom_id res chain seq x y z
N MET A 1 38.08 -10.64 6.43
CA MET A 1 37.31 -10.63 5.16
C MET A 1 36.12 -11.61 5.15
N THR A 2 35.85 -12.33 6.22
CA THR A 2 34.85 -13.42 6.27
C THR A 2 33.40 -12.92 6.46
N PHE A 3 33.21 -11.86 7.24
CA PHE A 3 31.88 -11.35 7.58
C PHE A 3 31.12 -10.79 6.36
N LYS A 4 31.81 -10.06 5.48
CA LYS A 4 31.22 -9.52 4.24
C LYS A 4 30.70 -10.62 3.32
N ASN A 5 31.48 -11.69 3.13
CA ASN A 5 31.08 -12.81 2.27
C ASN A 5 29.92 -13.61 2.89
N LEU A 6 29.92 -13.77 4.22
CA LEU A 6 28.82 -14.42 4.95
C LEU A 6 27.51 -13.63 4.80
N SER A 7 27.54 -12.31 5.01
CA SER A 7 26.35 -11.47 4.85
C SER A 7 25.81 -11.49 3.41
N ILE A 8 26.68 -11.46 2.40
CA ILE A 8 26.27 -11.53 0.99
C ILE A 8 25.63 -12.89 0.67
N SER A 9 26.21 -14.00 1.16
CA SER A 9 25.62 -15.33 0.97
C SER A 9 24.27 -15.48 1.64
N VAL A 10 24.07 -14.91 2.83
CA VAL A 10 22.77 -14.93 3.54
C VAL A 10 21.72 -14.13 2.78
N SER A 11 22.04 -12.91 2.31
CA SER A 11 21.11 -12.13 1.48
C SER A 11 20.73 -12.85 0.19
N PHE A 12 21.68 -13.51 -0.46
CA PHE A 12 21.43 -14.28 -1.67
C PHE A 12 20.59 -15.54 -1.42
N ALA A 13 20.80 -16.21 -0.27
CA ALA A 13 19.99 -17.35 0.15
C ALA A 13 18.54 -16.94 0.43
N VAL A 14 18.31 -15.82 1.14
CA VAL A 14 16.97 -15.29 1.40
C VAL A 14 16.28 -14.89 0.11
N PHE A 15 16.98 -14.22 -0.80
CA PHE A 15 16.43 -13.87 -2.11
C PHE A 15 16.04 -15.11 -2.92
N THR A 16 16.90 -16.12 -2.94
CA THR A 16 16.64 -17.39 -3.63
C THR A 16 15.47 -18.14 -3.02
N LEU A 17 15.34 -18.14 -1.69
CA LEU A 17 14.19 -18.70 -0.98
C LEU A 17 12.88 -18.02 -1.38
N TYR A 18 12.84 -16.69 -1.40
CA TYR A 18 11.65 -15.95 -1.84
C TYR A 18 11.33 -16.22 -3.31
N ALA A 19 12.34 -16.25 -4.18
CA ALA A 19 12.15 -16.58 -5.59
C ALA A 19 11.58 -18.00 -5.76
N ALA A 20 12.08 -18.97 -5.01
CA ALA A 20 11.58 -20.34 -5.00
C ALA A 20 10.14 -20.44 -4.47
N LEU A 21 9.79 -19.72 -3.41
CA LEU A 21 8.42 -19.66 -2.90
C LEU A 21 7.45 -19.08 -3.94
N ILE A 22 7.87 -18.01 -4.62
CA ILE A 22 7.08 -17.42 -5.70
C ILE A 22 6.91 -18.42 -6.85
N LEU A 23 8.00 -19.08 -7.28
CA LEU A 23 7.95 -20.11 -8.33
C LEU A 23 7.09 -21.32 -7.93
N SER A 24 7.07 -21.68 -6.65
CA SER A 24 6.23 -22.77 -6.12
C SER A 24 4.73 -22.46 -6.28
N LEU A 25 4.33 -21.19 -6.25
CA LEU A 25 2.93 -20.81 -6.48
C LEU A 25 2.50 -21.10 -7.92
N PHE A 26 3.42 -20.99 -8.90
CA PHE A 26 3.13 -21.31 -10.29
C PHE A 26 2.93 -22.82 -10.52
N TYR A 27 3.58 -23.68 -9.73
CA TYR A 27 3.40 -25.13 -9.84
C TYR A 27 2.00 -25.59 -9.41
N PHE A 28 1.36 -24.85 -8.49
CA PHE A 28 0.00 -25.12 -8.02
C PHE A 28 -1.08 -24.33 -8.80
N TYR A 29 -0.66 -23.52 -9.79
CA TYR A 29 -1.54 -22.62 -10.52
C TYR A 29 -2.30 -23.34 -11.64
N ASP A 30 -3.58 -23.61 -11.41
CA ASP A 30 -4.51 -24.05 -12.46
C ASP A 30 -5.29 -22.83 -12.99
N GLY A 31 -5.08 -22.50 -14.27
CA GLY A 31 -5.69 -21.35 -14.93
C GLY A 31 -7.23 -21.42 -14.98
N ALA A 32 -7.81 -22.62 -14.94
CA ALA A 32 -9.26 -22.80 -14.90
C ALA A 32 -9.84 -22.34 -13.56
N ILE A 33 -9.21 -22.74 -12.45
CA ILE A 33 -9.63 -22.38 -11.09
C ILE A 33 -9.51 -20.87 -10.86
N PHE A 34 -8.49 -20.23 -11.44
CA PHE A 34 -8.32 -18.78 -11.39
C PHE A 34 -9.47 -18.05 -12.10
N LEU A 35 -9.85 -18.48 -13.30
CA LEU A 35 -10.97 -17.90 -14.04
C LEU A 35 -12.31 -18.10 -13.31
N ASP A 36 -12.53 -19.27 -12.73
CA ASP A 36 -13.75 -19.56 -11.95
C ASP A 36 -13.81 -18.73 -10.67
N THR A 37 -12.68 -18.55 -9.99
CA THR A 37 -12.59 -17.70 -8.80
C THR A 37 -12.83 -16.23 -9.13
N LEU A 38 -12.30 -15.75 -10.26
CA LEU A 38 -12.55 -14.39 -10.76
C LEU A 38 -14.00 -14.16 -11.15
N ARG A 39 -14.65 -15.16 -11.78
CA ARG A 39 -16.07 -15.09 -12.16
C ARG A 39 -17.01 -15.35 -10.99
N SER A 40 -16.49 -15.80 -9.84
CA SER A 40 -17.32 -16.01 -8.67
C SER A 40 -17.97 -14.69 -8.23
N PRO A 41 -19.27 -14.72 -7.88
CA PRO A 41 -20.01 -13.51 -7.52
C PRO A 41 -19.42 -12.83 -6.28
N ARG A 42 -18.79 -13.60 -5.38
CA ARG A 42 -18.14 -13.08 -4.17
C ARG A 42 -16.87 -12.28 -4.51
N THR A 43 -16.00 -12.78 -5.39
CA THR A 43 -14.79 -12.06 -5.80
C THR A 43 -15.13 -10.78 -6.54
N LEU A 44 -16.06 -10.84 -7.50
CA LEU A 44 -16.54 -9.65 -8.22
C LEU A 44 -17.16 -8.61 -7.30
N PHE A 45 -17.95 -9.05 -6.31
CA PHE A 45 -18.51 -8.16 -5.30
C PHE A 45 -17.42 -7.47 -4.48
N SER A 46 -16.43 -8.23 -3.97
CA SER A 46 -15.31 -7.67 -3.22
C SER A 46 -14.50 -6.68 -4.05
N ILE A 47 -14.20 -6.99 -5.32
CA ILE A 47 -13.48 -6.07 -6.22
C ILE A 47 -14.28 -4.78 -6.42
N ARG A 48 -15.59 -4.89 -6.70
CA ARG A 48 -16.44 -3.72 -6.90
C ARG A 48 -16.54 -2.86 -5.64
N LEU A 49 -16.66 -3.49 -4.48
CA LEU A 49 -16.71 -2.79 -3.18
C LEU A 49 -15.39 -2.07 -2.90
N SER A 50 -14.25 -2.74 -3.10
CA SER A 50 -12.93 -2.12 -2.92
C SER A 50 -12.71 -0.95 -3.87
N LEU A 51 -13.05 -1.10 -5.16
CA LEU A 51 -12.94 -0.02 -6.14
C LEU A 51 -13.86 1.15 -5.78
N PHE A 52 -15.10 0.88 -5.39
CA PHE A 52 -16.05 1.91 -5.00
C PHE A 52 -15.56 2.67 -3.77
N THR A 53 -15.19 1.96 -2.70
CA THR A 53 -14.69 2.56 -1.46
C THR A 53 -13.41 3.36 -1.71
N ALA A 54 -12.45 2.82 -2.47
CA ALA A 54 -11.22 3.51 -2.80
C ALA A 54 -11.48 4.78 -3.63
N THR A 55 -12.40 4.73 -4.60
CA THR A 55 -12.77 5.88 -5.43
C THR A 55 -13.43 6.98 -4.58
N VAL A 56 -14.41 6.62 -3.76
CA VAL A 56 -15.11 7.57 -2.88
C VAL A 56 -14.13 8.19 -1.88
N SER A 57 -13.29 7.37 -1.24
CA SER A 57 -12.26 7.83 -0.32
C SER A 57 -11.28 8.80 -1.00
N THR A 58 -10.83 8.47 -2.21
CA THR A 58 -9.92 9.32 -3.00
C THR A 58 -10.57 10.66 -3.36
N ILE A 59 -11.83 10.67 -3.80
CA ILE A 59 -12.54 11.92 -4.16
C ILE A 59 -12.65 12.82 -2.94
N ILE A 60 -13.05 12.29 -1.78
CA ILE A 60 -13.15 13.05 -0.53
C ILE A 60 -11.76 13.59 -0.14
N ALA A 61 -10.73 12.74 -0.19
CA ALA A 61 -9.38 13.13 0.12
C ALA A 61 -8.88 14.26 -0.79
N VAL A 62 -9.12 14.18 -2.10
CA VAL A 62 -8.72 15.21 -3.08
C VAL A 62 -9.43 16.54 -2.83
N ILE A 63 -10.74 16.51 -2.56
CA ILE A 63 -11.53 17.72 -2.27
C ILE A 63 -11.02 18.45 -1.02
N VAL A 64 -10.53 17.72 -0.02
CA VAL A 64 -10.01 18.31 1.24
C VAL A 64 -8.52 18.66 1.13
N ALA A 65 -7.72 17.79 0.52
CA ALA A 65 -6.28 17.91 0.47
C ALA A 65 -5.84 19.02 -0.49
N ILE A 66 -6.47 19.17 -1.66
CA ILE A 66 -6.07 20.20 -2.64
C ILE A 66 -6.20 21.62 -2.08
N PRO A 67 -7.35 22.05 -1.52
CA PRO A 67 -7.48 23.38 -0.95
C PRO A 67 -6.53 23.59 0.23
N SER A 68 -6.36 22.58 1.08
CA SER A 68 -5.44 22.62 2.23
C SER A 68 -3.99 22.80 1.77
N ALA A 69 -3.53 22.01 0.80
CA ALA A 69 -2.18 22.10 0.26
C ALA A 69 -1.94 23.45 -0.44
N TYR A 70 -2.91 23.93 -1.21
CA TYR A 70 -2.83 25.25 -1.84
C TYR A 70 -2.75 26.37 -0.79
N ALA A 71 -3.56 26.28 0.27
CA ALA A 71 -3.57 27.28 1.33
C ALA A 71 -2.25 27.33 2.10
N LEU A 72 -1.69 26.16 2.45
CA LEU A 72 -0.41 26.04 3.15
C LEU A 72 0.78 26.51 2.31
N SER A 73 0.70 26.34 0.99
CA SER A 73 1.74 26.77 0.06
C SER A 73 1.75 28.28 -0.17
N ARG A 74 0.57 28.93 -0.22
CA ARG A 74 0.47 30.32 -0.68
C ARG A 74 0.19 31.35 0.42
N TYR A 75 -0.43 30.96 1.53
CA TYR A 75 -0.77 31.87 2.62
C TYR A 75 0.04 31.57 3.89
N ARG A 76 0.44 32.64 4.61
CA ARG A 76 1.03 32.55 5.96
C ARG A 76 -0.01 33.00 6.99
N PHE A 77 -0.68 32.05 7.64
CA PHE A 77 -1.70 32.29 8.66
C PHE A 77 -1.29 31.66 10.01
N ILE A 78 -1.85 32.15 11.11
CA ILE A 78 -1.46 31.79 12.50
C ILE A 78 -1.65 30.29 12.82
N GLY A 79 -2.65 29.63 12.22
CA GLY A 79 -2.90 28.19 12.40
C GLY A 79 -2.14 27.24 11.47
N ARG A 80 -1.24 27.75 10.62
CA ARG A 80 -0.58 26.97 9.55
C ARG A 80 0.18 25.76 10.09
N GLN A 81 0.97 25.95 11.14
CA GLN A 81 1.83 24.90 11.71
C GLN A 81 1.02 23.77 12.36
N LEU A 82 -0.14 24.07 12.95
CA LEU A 82 -1.03 23.05 13.50
C LEU A 82 -1.55 22.13 12.41
N ILE A 83 -2.06 22.70 11.31
CA ILE A 83 -2.61 21.94 10.17
C ILE A 83 -1.52 21.11 9.49
N ASP A 84 -0.34 21.70 9.26
CA ASP A 84 0.82 21.03 8.66
C ASP A 84 1.22 19.78 9.46
N THR A 85 1.35 19.94 10.78
CA THR A 85 1.66 18.83 11.68
C THR A 85 0.59 17.74 11.64
N MET A 86 -0.70 18.09 11.65
CA MET A 86 -1.78 17.10 11.59
C MET A 86 -1.78 16.29 10.30
N LEU A 87 -1.39 16.89 9.17
CA LEU A 87 -1.28 16.19 7.88
C LEU A 87 -0.07 15.25 7.85
N GLU A 88 1.02 15.58 8.54
CA GLU A 88 2.22 14.75 8.62
C GLU A 88 2.10 13.60 9.64
N LEU A 89 1.32 13.78 10.72
CA LEU A 89 1.11 12.76 11.76
C LEU A 89 0.78 11.35 11.21
N PRO A 90 -0.23 11.15 10.35
CA PRO A 90 -0.55 9.83 9.85
C PRO A 90 0.55 9.18 8.99
N MET A 91 1.50 9.96 8.46
CA MET A 91 2.66 9.41 7.75
C MET A 91 3.72 8.86 8.71
N ILE A 92 3.78 9.39 9.92
CA ILE A 92 4.74 9.00 10.97
C ILE A 92 4.15 7.89 11.85
N VAL A 93 2.85 7.93 12.08
CA VAL A 93 2.14 6.92 12.88
C VAL A 93 1.90 5.67 12.04
N SER A 94 2.35 4.52 12.54
CA SER A 94 2.17 3.23 11.86
C SER A 94 0.71 2.97 11.52
N PRO A 95 0.39 2.43 10.33
CA PRO A 95 -0.98 2.06 9.95
C PRO A 95 -1.67 1.15 10.99
N VAL A 96 -0.88 0.36 11.73
CA VAL A 96 -1.36 -0.55 12.78
C VAL A 96 -1.93 0.21 14.00
N ALA A 97 -1.48 1.44 14.24
CA ALA A 97 -2.00 2.28 15.33
C ALA A 97 -3.20 3.16 14.92
N LEU A 98 -3.53 3.19 13.62
CA LEU A 98 -4.61 4.01 13.05
C LEU A 98 -5.88 3.21 12.73
N GLY A 99 -5.77 1.88 12.65
CA GLY A 99 -6.88 0.94 12.43
C GLY A 99 -7.46 0.40 13.72
#